data_AF-A0A2V1NTN0-F1
#
_entry.id   AF-A0A2V1NTN0-F1
#
_cell.length_a   1.000
_cell.length_b   1.000
_cell.length_c   1.000
_cell.angle_alpha   90.00
_cell.angle_beta   90.00
_cell.angle_gamma   90.00
#
_symmetry.space_group_name_H-M   'P 1'
#
loop_
_entity.id
_entity.type
_entity.pdbx_description
1 polymer ?
#
loop_
_entity_poly.entity_id
_entity_poly.type
_entity_poly.pdbx_seq_one_letter_code
_entity_poly.pdbx_strand_id
1 'polypeptide(L)'
;MQSEATWNGATYDVSGGAVLGHEPLRWLATGRVAVVCLRGLLDPGSMTDRAVEDLPSRVRAALRRTFGLTALEPASGPYGEAVLRLHSDGARDPLHHDRLPHDATLSCVISLQECDWGGELVTYRKPWEPSDERWKLPDGPGYRGEVVASAPRHVFRPRTRDVYLINPAYYHETEKAHGATRTTLGFFIGFTDDTLRHALTWG
;
A
#
# COMPACT_ATOMS: atom_id res chain seq x y z
N MET A 1 24.89 15.71 -14.44
CA MET A 1 24.30 14.96 -13.30
C MET A 1 22.80 15.24 -13.34
N GLN A 2 22.02 14.38 -13.98
CA GLN A 2 20.56 14.54 -14.06
C GLN A 2 19.99 14.23 -12.67
N SER A 3 19.26 15.18 -12.09
CA SER A 3 18.51 14.94 -10.85
C SER A 3 17.54 13.80 -11.09
N GLU A 4 17.63 12.73 -10.30
CA GLU A 4 16.59 11.70 -10.24
C GLU A 4 15.26 12.41 -10.01
N ALA A 5 14.34 12.32 -10.96
CA ALA A 5 13.02 12.89 -10.80
C ALA A 5 12.34 12.16 -9.63
N THR A 6 12.24 12.82 -8.48
CA THR A 6 11.62 12.24 -7.29
C THR A 6 10.10 12.33 -7.43
N TRP A 7 9.43 11.19 -7.51
CA TRP A 7 7.98 11.11 -7.31
C TRP A 7 7.72 11.05 -5.81
N ASN A 8 7.21 12.14 -5.23
CA ASN A 8 7.19 12.29 -3.77
C ASN A 8 5.99 11.57 -3.13
N GLY A 9 6.19 11.11 -1.90
CA GLY A 9 5.11 10.67 -1.01
C GLY A 9 4.49 11.85 -0.24
N ALA A 10 3.29 11.63 0.30
CA ALA A 10 2.63 12.54 1.23
C ALA A 10 2.50 11.85 2.59
N THR A 11 2.94 12.51 3.67
CA THR A 11 2.83 11.98 5.03
C THR A 11 1.91 12.87 5.85
N TYR A 12 0.98 12.26 6.57
CA TYR A 12 0.04 12.94 7.44
C TYR A 12 0.14 12.35 8.85
N ASP A 13 0.28 13.22 9.84
CA ASP A 13 -0.01 12.86 11.22
C ASP A 13 -1.51 12.97 11.42
N VAL A 14 -2.15 11.84 11.70
CA VAL A 14 -3.60 11.74 11.92
C VAL A 14 -3.93 11.32 13.35
N SER A 15 -2.96 11.43 14.25
CA SER A 15 -3.19 11.29 15.69
C SER A 15 -4.31 12.23 16.14
N GLY A 16 -5.11 11.79 17.11
CA GLY A 16 -6.27 12.55 17.59
C GLY A 16 -7.47 12.60 16.62
N GLY A 17 -7.47 11.82 15.53
CA GLY A 17 -8.63 11.65 14.67
C GLY A 17 -8.80 12.72 13.58
N ALA A 18 -7.69 13.21 13.02
CA ALA A 18 -7.72 14.20 11.94
C ALA A 18 -8.54 13.72 10.72
N VAL A 19 -9.29 14.65 10.13
CA VAL A 19 -10.08 14.43 8.91
C VAL A 19 -9.41 15.16 7.75
N LEU A 20 -8.93 14.40 6.76
CA LEU A 20 -8.22 14.87 5.58
C LEU A 20 -9.13 15.05 4.35
N GLY A 21 -10.30 14.39 4.34
CA GLY A 21 -11.18 14.35 3.16
C GLY A 21 -10.60 13.50 2.02
N HIS A 22 -11.17 13.59 0.81
CA HIS A 22 -10.82 12.67 -0.30
C HIS A 22 -9.57 13.09 -1.09
N GLU A 23 -9.03 14.28 -0.86
CA GLU A 23 -7.97 14.83 -1.70
C GLU A 23 -6.69 13.97 -1.73
N PRO A 24 -6.16 13.46 -0.60
CA PRO A 24 -5.01 12.56 -0.63
C PRO A 24 -5.26 11.30 -1.45
N LEU A 25 -6.48 10.75 -1.41
CA LEU A 25 -6.87 9.57 -2.19
C LEU A 25 -6.89 9.90 -3.70
N ARG A 26 -7.41 11.07 -4.10
CA ARG A 26 -7.37 11.52 -5.50
C ARG A 26 -5.95 11.69 -6.00
N TRP A 27 -5.08 12.30 -5.18
CA TRP A 27 -3.68 12.48 -5.56
C TRP A 27 -2.97 11.14 -5.77
N LEU A 28 -3.26 10.15 -4.93
CA LEU A 28 -2.68 8.82 -5.06
C LEU A 28 -3.23 8.07 -6.28
N ALA A 29 -4.55 8.05 -6.46
CA ALA A 29 -5.21 7.39 -7.59
C ALA A 29 -4.77 7.97 -8.95
N THR A 30 -4.56 9.28 -9.04
CA THR A 30 -4.11 9.96 -10.28
C THR A 30 -2.59 9.96 -10.46
N GLY A 31 -1.84 9.36 -9.53
CA GLY A 31 -0.38 9.30 -9.58
C GLY A 31 0.33 10.64 -9.36
N ARG A 32 -0.33 11.60 -8.70
CA ARG A 32 0.30 12.87 -8.26
C ARG A 32 1.29 12.63 -7.12
N VAL A 33 1.00 11.68 -6.23
CA VAL A 33 1.90 11.23 -5.16
C VAL A 33 2.13 9.73 -5.25
N ALA A 34 3.31 9.28 -4.81
CA ALA A 34 3.72 7.88 -4.87
C ALA A 34 3.07 7.00 -3.80
N VAL A 35 2.86 7.60 -2.63
CA VAL A 35 2.37 6.94 -1.44
C VAL A 35 1.69 7.99 -0.56
N VAL A 36 0.64 7.57 0.15
CA VAL A 36 0.10 8.31 1.30
C VAL A 36 0.45 7.53 2.57
N CYS A 37 1.24 8.13 3.45
CA CYS A 37 1.59 7.59 4.75
C CYS A 37 0.75 8.27 5.83
N LEU A 38 0.06 7.48 6.65
CA LEU A 38 -0.72 7.92 7.80
C LEU A 38 -0.01 7.47 9.07
N ARG A 39 0.45 8.43 9.87
CA ARG A 39 1.06 8.20 11.17
C ARG A 39 0.05 8.42 12.28
N GLY A 40 0.14 7.62 13.34
CA GLY A 40 -0.76 7.75 14.49
C GLY A 40 -2.21 7.34 14.22
N LEU A 41 -2.48 6.65 13.09
CA LEU A 41 -3.82 6.10 12.82
C LEU A 41 -4.19 4.98 13.82
N LEU A 42 -3.17 4.26 14.30
CA LEU A 42 -3.28 3.18 15.29
C LEU A 42 -2.73 3.67 16.63
N ASP A 43 -3.61 3.97 17.59
CA ASP A 43 -3.20 4.44 18.92
C ASP A 43 -2.36 3.38 19.68
N PRO A 44 -1.28 3.78 20.38
CA PRO A 44 -0.39 2.84 21.08
C PRO A 44 -1.08 2.02 22.17
N GLY A 45 -2.13 2.55 22.81
CA GLY A 45 -2.83 1.91 23.93
C GLY A 45 -3.76 0.75 23.54
N SER A 46 -3.81 0.40 22.26
CA SER A 46 -4.86 -0.44 21.68
C SER A 46 -4.37 -1.77 21.11
N MET A 47 -3.15 -2.20 21.42
CA MET A 47 -2.57 -3.46 20.94
C MET A 47 -2.44 -4.47 22.10
N THR A 48 -3.55 -5.13 22.45
CA THR A 48 -3.56 -6.41 23.19
C THR A 48 -3.69 -7.58 22.20
N ASP A 49 -3.51 -8.85 22.62
CA ASP A 49 -3.62 -10.01 21.70
C ASP A 49 -4.98 -10.09 20.97
N ARG A 50 -6.10 -9.72 21.64
CA ARG A 50 -7.42 -9.58 21.01
C ARG A 50 -7.52 -8.46 19.98
N ALA A 51 -6.58 -7.52 20.00
CA ALA A 51 -6.63 -6.34 19.17
C ALA A 51 -6.03 -6.54 17.77
N VAL A 52 -5.35 -7.67 17.54
CA VAL A 52 -4.80 -8.05 16.23
C VAL A 52 -5.90 -8.67 15.34
N GLU A 53 -6.81 -9.48 15.90
CA GLU A 53 -7.92 -10.08 15.14
C GLU A 53 -8.90 -9.01 14.60
N ASP A 54 -9.14 -7.93 15.36
CA ASP A 54 -9.98 -6.80 14.95
C ASP A 54 -9.21 -5.71 14.17
N LEU A 55 -7.92 -5.90 13.92
CA LEU A 55 -7.09 -4.85 13.32
C LEU A 55 -7.57 -4.38 11.94
N PRO A 56 -7.94 -5.26 10.98
CA PRO A 56 -8.48 -4.83 9.69
C PRO A 56 -9.72 -3.94 9.85
N SER A 57 -10.68 -4.34 10.68
CA SER A 57 -11.89 -3.57 10.98
C SER A 57 -11.59 -2.21 11.58
N ARG A 58 -10.64 -2.14 12.53
CA ARG A 58 -10.24 -0.89 13.17
C ARG A 58 -9.55 0.06 12.20
N VAL A 59 -8.65 -0.46 11.36
CA VAL A 59 -8.00 0.33 10.30
C VAL A 59 -9.06 0.85 9.33
N ARG A 60 -10.00 0.02 8.86
CA ARG A 60 -11.10 0.47 7.99
C ARG A 60 -11.94 1.56 8.64
N ALA A 61 -12.34 1.39 9.89
CA ALA A 61 -13.10 2.40 10.62
C ALA A 61 -12.33 3.72 10.75
N ALA A 62 -11.02 3.65 10.99
CA ALA A 62 -10.16 4.83 11.05
C ALA A 62 -10.01 5.52 9.68
N LEU A 63 -9.68 4.76 8.61
CA LEU A 63 -9.59 5.28 7.25
C LEU A 63 -10.92 5.91 6.79
N ARG A 64 -12.06 5.28 7.12
CA ARG A 64 -13.41 5.81 6.82
C ARG A 64 -13.59 7.21 7.42
N ARG A 65 -13.21 7.39 8.69
CA ARG A 65 -13.27 8.71 9.37
C ARG A 65 -12.27 9.69 8.78
N THR A 66 -11.01 9.29 8.66
CA THR A 66 -9.91 10.14 8.19
C THR A 66 -10.18 10.70 6.80
N PHE A 67 -10.69 9.88 5.88
CA PHE A 67 -10.99 10.36 4.52
C PHE A 67 -12.44 10.84 4.34
N GLY A 68 -13.28 10.78 5.37
CA GLY A 68 -14.69 11.18 5.25
C GLY A 68 -15.45 10.33 4.24
N LEU A 69 -15.21 9.02 4.25
CA LEU A 69 -15.94 8.06 3.42
C LEU A 69 -17.31 7.81 4.04
N THR A 70 -18.34 7.68 3.19
CA THR A 70 -19.67 7.24 3.62
C THR A 70 -19.64 5.77 4.01
N ALA A 71 -18.92 4.93 3.26
CA ALA A 71 -18.80 3.51 3.52
C ALA A 71 -17.40 2.98 3.14
N LEU A 72 -16.87 2.07 3.97
CA LEU A 72 -15.65 1.31 3.69
C LEU A 72 -15.82 -0.07 4.34
N GLU A 73 -16.39 -0.99 3.58
CA GLU A 73 -16.86 -2.29 4.08
C GLU A 73 -16.04 -3.44 3.50
N PRO A 74 -15.91 -4.59 4.18
CA PRO A 74 -15.37 -5.79 3.56
C PRO A 74 -16.26 -6.24 2.39
N ALA A 75 -15.65 -6.68 1.30
CA ALA A 75 -16.36 -7.33 0.21
C ALA A 75 -17.00 -8.63 0.71
N SER A 76 -18.20 -8.94 0.23
CA SER A 76 -18.87 -10.21 0.52
C SER A 76 -18.39 -11.33 -0.42
N GLY A 77 -18.55 -12.59 0.00
CA GLY A 77 -18.22 -13.76 -0.82
C GLY A 77 -16.90 -14.43 -0.42
N PRO A 78 -16.15 -15.02 -1.37
CA PRO A 78 -14.98 -15.85 -1.08
C PRO A 78 -13.70 -15.05 -0.77
N TYR A 79 -13.81 -13.74 -0.55
CA TYR A 79 -12.66 -12.86 -0.34
C TYR A 79 -12.21 -12.88 1.12
N GLY A 80 -10.89 -12.89 1.34
CA GLY A 80 -10.34 -12.63 2.67
C GLY A 80 -10.53 -11.16 3.04
N GLU A 81 -10.52 -10.85 4.33
CA GLU A 81 -10.60 -9.45 4.78
C GLU A 81 -9.25 -8.71 4.69
N ALA A 82 -8.15 -9.45 4.84
CA ALA A 82 -6.79 -8.96 4.79
C ALA A 82 -5.80 -10.12 4.64
N VAL A 83 -4.59 -9.81 4.20
CA VAL A 83 -3.47 -10.76 4.09
C VAL A 83 -2.39 -10.37 5.09
N LEU A 84 -1.96 -11.33 5.90
CA LEU A 84 -0.73 -11.23 6.68
C LEU A 84 0.45 -11.71 5.81
N ARG A 85 1.42 -10.84 5.56
CA ARG A 85 2.67 -11.18 4.87
C ARG A 85 3.83 -11.20 5.86
N LEU A 86 4.64 -12.25 5.76
CA LEU A 86 5.83 -12.49 6.57
C LEU A 86 7.04 -12.55 5.64
N HIS A 87 7.94 -11.57 5.76
CA HIS A 87 9.21 -11.54 5.05
C HIS A 87 10.34 -11.88 6.02
N SER A 88 10.78 -13.14 6.03
CA SER A 88 11.96 -13.59 6.76
C SER A 88 13.26 -13.01 6.19
N ASP A 89 14.39 -13.22 6.86
CA ASP A 89 15.71 -12.79 6.37
C ASP A 89 15.96 -13.24 4.92
N GLY A 90 16.34 -12.29 4.06
CA GLY A 90 16.57 -12.46 2.63
C GLY A 90 15.31 -12.48 1.75
N ALA A 91 14.11 -12.51 2.32
CA ALA A 91 12.86 -12.51 1.56
C ALA A 91 12.54 -11.13 0.96
N ARG A 92 11.89 -11.12 -0.21
CA ARG A 92 11.47 -9.93 -0.95
C ARG A 92 10.15 -10.18 -1.68
N ASP A 93 9.49 -9.11 -2.10
CA ASP A 93 8.46 -9.19 -3.14
C ASP A 93 9.07 -8.76 -4.47
N PRO A 94 8.98 -9.56 -5.55
CA PRO A 94 9.53 -9.17 -6.84
C PRO A 94 8.79 -7.98 -7.45
N LEU A 95 9.39 -7.30 -8.43
CA LEU A 95 8.74 -6.21 -9.17
C LEU A 95 7.44 -6.67 -9.83
N HIS A 96 6.32 -6.08 -9.41
CA HIS A 96 4.98 -6.43 -9.89
C HIS A 96 4.07 -5.22 -9.91
N HIS A 97 2.86 -5.43 -10.41
CA HIS A 97 1.71 -4.54 -10.27
C HIS A 97 0.51 -5.44 -9.94
N ASP A 98 -0.53 -4.91 -9.32
CA ASP A 98 -1.77 -5.66 -9.12
C ASP A 98 -2.79 -5.25 -10.17
N ARG A 99 -3.21 -6.20 -11.01
CA ARG A 99 -4.29 -5.99 -11.97
C ARG A 99 -5.63 -6.19 -11.28
N LEU A 100 -6.28 -5.09 -10.95
CA LEU A 100 -7.55 -5.11 -10.23
C LEU A 100 -8.69 -4.65 -11.17
N PRO A 101 -9.92 -5.15 -10.98
CA PRO A 101 -11.03 -4.94 -11.92
C PRO A 101 -11.57 -3.50 -11.97
N HIS A 102 -11.15 -2.63 -11.03
CA HIS A 102 -11.60 -1.24 -10.95
C HIS A 102 -10.41 -0.28 -11.02
N ASP A 103 -10.55 0.75 -11.87
CA ASP A 103 -9.52 1.78 -12.10
C ASP A 103 -9.21 2.58 -10.82
N ALA A 104 -10.19 2.72 -9.92
CA ALA A 104 -10.02 3.36 -8.62
C ALA A 104 -9.78 2.32 -7.51
N THR A 105 -8.68 1.56 -7.63
CA THR A 105 -8.25 0.64 -6.57
C THR A 105 -6.95 1.11 -5.92
N LEU A 106 -6.85 0.99 -4.60
CA LEU A 106 -5.67 1.28 -3.81
C LEU A 106 -5.25 0.04 -3.02
N SER A 107 -3.96 -0.08 -2.70
CA SER A 107 -3.44 -1.08 -1.76
C SER A 107 -3.15 -0.40 -0.42
N CYS A 108 -3.63 -0.98 0.67
CA CYS A 108 -3.40 -0.55 2.04
C CYS A 108 -2.45 -1.54 2.72
N VAL A 109 -1.35 -1.03 3.26
CA VAL A 109 -0.32 -1.81 3.95
C VAL A 109 -0.11 -1.23 5.34
N ILE A 110 -0.30 -2.06 6.36
CA ILE A 110 -0.03 -1.75 7.76
C ILE A 110 1.24 -2.48 8.18
N SER A 111 2.25 -1.74 8.64
CA SER A 111 3.46 -2.34 9.19
C SER A 111 3.25 -2.73 10.64
N LEU A 112 3.31 -4.03 10.93
CA LEU A 112 3.15 -4.56 12.29
C LEU A 112 4.51 -4.72 12.96
N GLN A 113 5.51 -5.20 12.22
CA GLN A 113 6.88 -5.39 12.68
C GLN A 113 7.85 -4.98 11.57
N GLU A 114 8.83 -4.15 11.93
CA GLU A 114 9.98 -3.80 11.10
C GLU A 114 11.01 -4.94 11.05
N CYS A 115 11.81 -4.98 10.00
CA CYS A 115 13.08 -5.71 9.99
C CYS A 115 14.22 -4.79 10.44
N ASP A 116 15.44 -5.32 10.56
CA ASP A 116 16.58 -4.55 11.07
C ASP A 116 17.11 -3.58 10.01
N TRP A 117 17.21 -4.03 8.76
CA TRP A 117 17.61 -3.24 7.60
C TRP A 117 17.07 -3.88 6.30
N GLY A 118 17.08 -3.12 5.19
CA GLY A 118 16.40 -3.56 3.96
C GLY A 118 14.87 -3.52 4.10
N GLY A 119 14.14 -4.22 3.22
CA GLY A 119 12.68 -4.33 3.29
C GLY A 119 11.92 -3.04 2.94
N GLU A 120 12.59 -2.09 2.30
CA GLU A 120 12.00 -0.88 1.73
C GLU A 120 10.91 -1.24 0.72
N LEU A 121 9.82 -0.48 0.72
CA LEU A 121 8.84 -0.50 -0.36
C LEU A 121 9.28 0.51 -1.41
N VAL A 122 9.35 0.05 -2.65
CA VAL A 122 9.70 0.88 -3.81
C VAL A 122 8.51 0.94 -4.73
N THR A 123 8.08 2.15 -5.08
CA THR A 123 7.04 2.37 -6.11
C THR A 123 7.64 3.17 -7.26
N TYR A 124 7.31 2.77 -8.49
CA TYR A 124 7.80 3.38 -9.71
C TYR A 124 6.66 4.11 -10.38
N ARG A 125 6.89 5.33 -10.88
CA ARG A 125 5.93 6.12 -11.64
C ARG A 125 5.77 5.58 -13.07
N LYS A 126 5.48 4.28 -13.18
CA LYS A 126 5.18 3.54 -14.38
C LYS A 126 3.95 2.65 -14.09
N PRO A 127 2.76 3.01 -14.58
CA PRO A 127 1.64 2.09 -14.59
C PRO A 127 1.90 0.95 -15.59
N TRP A 128 1.30 -0.22 -15.35
CA TRP A 128 1.38 -1.33 -16.31
C TRP A 128 0.69 -0.99 -17.63
N GLU A 129 1.29 -1.42 -18.73
CA GLU A 129 0.70 -1.41 -20.06
C GLU A 129 0.82 -2.80 -20.72
N PRO A 130 -0.08 -3.18 -21.64
CA PRO A 130 -0.01 -4.48 -22.31
C PRO A 130 1.34 -4.78 -23.00
N SER A 131 2.05 -3.75 -23.45
CA SER A 131 3.37 -3.88 -24.09
C SER A 131 4.47 -4.32 -23.11
N ASP A 132 4.25 -4.16 -21.80
CA ASP A 132 5.20 -4.51 -20.76
C ASP A 132 5.32 -6.02 -20.53
N GLU A 133 4.37 -6.83 -21.04
CA GLU A 133 4.42 -8.31 -20.95
C GLU A 133 5.72 -8.89 -21.56
N ARG A 134 6.37 -8.16 -22.48
CA ARG A 134 7.71 -8.53 -23.00
C ARG A 134 8.80 -8.62 -21.92
N TRP A 135 8.59 -7.98 -20.77
CA TRP A 135 9.51 -7.95 -19.63
C TRP A 135 9.14 -8.94 -18.54
N LYS A 136 8.05 -9.69 -18.69
CA LYS A 136 7.61 -10.66 -17.69
C LYS A 136 8.64 -11.77 -17.51
N LEU A 137 8.85 -12.19 -16.27
CA LEU A 137 9.77 -13.29 -15.97
C LEU A 137 9.16 -14.62 -16.44
N PRO A 138 9.87 -15.45 -17.23
CA PRO A 138 9.33 -16.71 -17.74
C PRO A 138 8.95 -17.71 -16.64
N ASP A 139 9.77 -17.78 -15.58
CA ASP A 139 9.70 -18.85 -14.56
C ASP A 139 9.33 -18.32 -13.17
N GLY A 140 8.70 -17.16 -13.06
CA GLY A 140 8.39 -16.59 -11.76
C GLY A 140 7.39 -15.45 -11.77
N PRO A 141 6.89 -15.09 -10.58
CA PRO A 141 6.06 -13.90 -10.43
C PRO A 141 6.89 -12.64 -10.68
N GLY A 142 6.31 -11.70 -11.44
CA GLY A 142 6.86 -10.36 -11.62
C GLY A 142 7.53 -10.10 -12.97
N TYR A 143 8.29 -9.01 -13.01
CA TYR A 143 8.86 -8.43 -14.21
C TYR A 143 10.36 -8.15 -14.03
N ARG A 144 11.07 -8.11 -15.14
CA ARG A 144 12.46 -7.66 -15.20
C ARG A 144 12.53 -6.15 -14.96
N GLY A 145 13.59 -5.67 -14.30
CA GLY A 145 13.75 -4.26 -13.90
C GLY A 145 13.78 -3.27 -15.07
N GLU A 146 14.07 -3.74 -16.28
CA GLU A 146 14.06 -2.96 -17.51
C GLU A 146 12.71 -2.28 -17.79
N VAL A 147 11.59 -2.83 -17.29
CA VAL A 147 10.26 -2.22 -17.44
C VAL A 147 10.12 -0.87 -16.70
N VAL A 148 10.91 -0.66 -15.65
CA VAL A 148 10.90 0.56 -14.84
C VAL A 148 12.21 1.36 -14.92
N ALA A 149 13.16 0.97 -15.78
CA ALA A 149 14.52 1.52 -15.76
C ALA A 149 14.61 3.05 -15.94
N SER A 150 13.67 3.65 -16.67
CA SER A 150 13.60 5.11 -16.87
C SER A 150 12.53 5.81 -16.00
N ALA A 151 11.84 5.06 -15.13
CA ALA A 151 10.73 5.59 -14.36
C ALA A 151 11.23 6.28 -13.08
N PRO A 152 10.69 7.48 -12.74
CA PRO A 152 10.81 8.04 -11.39
C PRO A 152 10.43 6.99 -10.34
N ARG A 153 11.18 6.90 -9.24
CA ARG A 153 10.83 5.99 -8.13
C ARG A 153 10.72 6.73 -6.80
N HIS A 154 9.92 6.17 -5.92
CA HIS A 154 9.85 6.54 -4.52
C HIS A 154 10.24 5.33 -3.68
N VAL A 155 11.15 5.54 -2.72
CA VAL A 155 11.60 4.51 -1.79
C VAL A 155 11.21 4.95 -0.40
N PHE A 156 10.54 4.07 0.35
CA PHE A 156 10.23 4.34 1.75
C PHE A 156 10.41 3.09 2.60
N ARG A 157 10.93 3.28 3.81
CA ARG A 157 11.05 2.23 4.82
C ARG A 157 9.79 2.24 5.69
N PRO A 158 8.98 1.16 5.67
CA PRO A 158 7.81 1.06 6.54
C PRO A 158 8.20 1.09 8.01
N ARG A 159 7.43 1.81 8.82
CA ARG A 159 7.62 1.91 10.27
C ARG A 159 6.48 1.23 10.99
N THR A 160 6.77 0.55 12.09
CA THR A 160 5.76 -0.13 12.90
C THR A 160 4.63 0.85 13.28
N ARG A 161 3.38 0.43 13.04
CA ARG A 161 2.11 1.16 13.22
C ARG A 161 1.77 2.24 12.19
N ASP A 162 2.66 2.55 11.24
CA ASP A 162 2.27 3.40 10.12
C ASP A 162 1.38 2.62 9.13
N VAL A 163 0.43 3.35 8.53
CA VAL A 163 -0.42 2.85 7.46
C VAL A 163 -0.03 3.52 6.14
N TYR A 164 0.18 2.72 5.12
CA TYR A 164 0.61 3.16 3.79
C TYR A 164 -0.47 2.84 2.78
N LEU A 165 -0.84 3.82 1.97
CA LEU A 165 -1.67 3.63 0.79
C LEU A 165 -0.81 3.83 -0.45
N ILE A 166 -0.86 2.87 -1.38
CA ILE A 166 -0.22 2.97 -2.70
C ILE A 166 -1.25 2.73 -3.80
N ASN A 167 -0.99 3.24 -5.01
CA ASN A 167 -1.76 2.87 -6.19
C ASN A 167 -1.11 1.60 -6.82
N PRO A 168 -1.77 0.44 -6.75
CA PRO A 168 -1.17 -0.83 -7.16
C PRO A 168 -1.12 -1.02 -8.68
N ALA A 169 -1.75 -0.13 -9.47
CA ALA A 169 -1.59 -0.11 -10.93
C ALA A 169 -0.18 0.29 -11.35
N TYR A 170 0.55 0.99 -10.47
CA TYR A 170 1.95 1.33 -10.63
C TYR A 170 2.83 0.17 -10.19
N TYR A 171 3.91 -0.04 -10.93
CA TYR A 171 4.91 -1.04 -10.57
C TYR A 171 5.50 -0.76 -9.19
N HIS A 172 5.62 -1.81 -8.38
CA HIS A 172 6.17 -1.74 -7.04
C HIS A 172 6.84 -3.06 -6.62
N GLU A 173 7.70 -2.97 -5.62
CA GLU A 173 8.38 -4.11 -5.02
C GLU A 173 8.72 -3.86 -3.54
N THR A 174 9.02 -4.93 -2.83
CA THR A 174 9.61 -4.87 -1.49
C THR A 174 11.05 -5.36 -1.61
N GLU A 175 12.02 -4.54 -1.23
CA GLU A 175 13.44 -4.95 -1.20
C GLU A 175 13.67 -6.10 -0.20
N LYS A 176 14.83 -6.73 -0.25
CA LYS A 176 15.15 -7.84 0.66
C LYS A 176 15.12 -7.36 2.10
N ALA A 177 14.34 -8.01 2.94
CA ALA A 177 14.32 -7.76 4.38
C ALA A 177 15.45 -8.53 5.06
N HIS A 178 16.08 -7.94 6.08
CA HIS A 178 17.17 -8.56 6.80
C HIS A 178 17.04 -8.45 8.32
N GLY A 179 17.50 -9.49 9.02
CA GLY A 179 17.38 -9.59 10.47
C GLY A 179 16.00 -10.06 10.91
N ALA A 180 15.32 -9.30 11.76
CA ALA A 180 13.97 -9.64 12.22
C ALA A 180 12.98 -9.79 11.05
N THR A 181 12.03 -10.72 11.18
CA THR A 181 10.96 -10.90 10.19
C THR A 181 10.16 -9.62 10.04
N ARG A 182 10.09 -9.06 8.83
CA ARG A 182 9.17 -7.96 8.53
C ARG A 182 7.76 -8.53 8.41
N THR A 183 6.82 -7.97 9.19
CA THR A 183 5.43 -8.42 9.22
C THR A 183 4.51 -7.28 8.85
N THR A 184 3.68 -7.50 7.83
CA THR A 184 2.68 -6.53 7.38
C THR A 184 1.32 -7.18 7.27
N LEU A 185 0.28 -6.43 7.59
CA LEU A 185 -1.10 -6.75 7.24
C LEU A 185 -1.53 -5.83 6.11
N GLY A 186 -2.22 -6.35 5.10
CA GLY A 186 -2.67 -5.52 3.99
C GLY A 186 -3.98 -5.96 3.38
N PHE A 187 -4.65 -5.04 2.71
CA PHE A 187 -5.88 -5.26 1.94
C PHE A 187 -5.99 -4.21 0.84
N PHE A 188 -6.73 -4.52 -0.21
CA PHE A 188 -7.09 -3.58 -1.26
C PHE A 188 -8.33 -2.77 -0.88
N ILE A 189 -8.47 -1.60 -1.47
CA ILE A 189 -9.61 -0.69 -1.35
C ILE A 189 -10.07 -0.36 -2.78
N GLY A 190 -11.22 -0.88 -3.19
CA GLY A 190 -11.85 -0.55 -4.47
C GLY A 190 -12.99 0.43 -4.27
N PHE A 191 -12.90 1.61 -4.89
CA PHE A 191 -13.99 2.58 -4.88
C PHE A 191 -15.07 2.18 -5.90
N THR A 192 -16.33 2.39 -5.54
CA THR A 192 -17.47 2.04 -6.41
C THR A 192 -17.72 3.07 -7.51
N ASP A 193 -17.15 4.27 -7.36
CA ASP A 193 -17.27 5.40 -8.29
C ASP A 193 -16.17 6.45 -8.04
N ASP A 194 -16.12 7.47 -8.91
CA ASP A 194 -15.14 8.57 -8.86
C ASP A 194 -15.39 9.59 -7.75
N THR A 195 -16.51 9.48 -7.01
CA THR A 195 -16.76 10.36 -5.86
C THR A 195 -15.84 10.03 -4.69
N LEU A 196 -15.30 8.80 -4.66
CA LEU A 196 -14.47 8.26 -3.59
C LEU A 196 -15.15 8.26 -2.22
N ARG A 197 -16.48 8.10 -2.18
CA ARG A 197 -17.28 8.08 -0.94
C ARG A 197 -17.61 6.68 -0.44
N HIS A 198 -17.69 5.73 -1.36
CA HIS A 198 -18.06 4.35 -1.08
C HIS A 198 -16.97 3.43 -1.61
N ALA A 199 -16.52 2.50 -0.77
CA ALA A 199 -15.50 1.55 -1.14
C ALA A 199 -15.72 0.19 -0.47
N LEU A 200 -15.21 -0.84 -1.14
CA LEU A 200 -15.11 -2.20 -0.62
C LEU A 200 -13.64 -2.55 -0.39
N THR A 201 -13.39 -3.46 0.55
CA THR A 201 -12.06 -3.95 0.89
C THR A 201 -11.96 -5.46 0.78
N TRP A 202 -10.79 -5.96 0.35
CA TRP A 202 -10.51 -7.40 0.26
C TRP A 202 -9.02 -7.67 0.40
N GLY A 203 -8.65 -8.85 0.90
CA GLY A 203 -7.29 -9.37 1.01
C GLY A 203 -7.04 -10.49 0.02
#